data_AF-A0A1I6JVI1-F1
#
_entry.id   AF-A0A1I6JVI1-F1
#
_cell.length_a   1.000
_cell.length_b   1.000
_cell.length_c   1.000
_cell.angle_alpha   90.00
_cell.angle_beta   90.00
_cell.angle_gamma   90.00
#
_symmetry.space_group_name_H-M   'P 1'
#
loop_
_entity.id
_entity.type
_entity.pdbx_description
1 polymer ?
#
loop_
_entity_poly.entity_id
_entity_poly.type
_entity_poly.pdbx_seq_one_letter_code
_entity_poly.pdbx_strand_id
1 'polypeptide(L)'
;QQSMNSAGGRCHDNARCESMWARLKEELLYGRYDTSKMTIIEVKTLIWRYFISYWNNRRICSTNGGLPPMIKRQQYYASLQDAA
;
A
#
# COMPACT_ATOMS: atom_id res chain seq x y z
N GLN A 1 -7.19 -14.48 -15.52
CA GLN A 1 -5.81 -14.89 -15.15
C GLN A 1 -5.09 -13.68 -14.59
N GLN A 2 -4.32 -13.82 -13.50
CA GLN A 2 -3.41 -12.76 -13.05
C GLN A 2 -2.08 -12.92 -13.79
N SER A 3 -1.58 -11.87 -14.42
CA SER A 3 -0.23 -11.87 -15.01
C SER A 3 0.79 -11.76 -13.87
N MET A 4 1.31 -12.89 -13.41
CA MET A 4 2.56 -12.88 -12.65
C MET A 4 3.71 -13.10 -13.63
N ASN A 5 4.82 -12.38 -13.44
CA ASN A 5 6.04 -12.65 -14.19
C ASN A 5 6.47 -14.11 -13.95
N SER A 6 7.13 -14.72 -14.93
CA SER A 6 7.61 -16.11 -14.85
C SER A 6 8.72 -16.32 -13.79
N ALA A 7 9.09 -15.27 -13.05
CA ALA A 7 10.17 -15.23 -12.08
C ALA A 7 9.65 -15.00 -10.65
N GLY A 8 8.57 -15.68 -10.28
CA GLY A 8 8.00 -15.66 -8.93
C GLY A 8 9.09 -15.79 -7.87
N GLY A 9 9.16 -14.82 -6.96
CA GLY A 9 10.13 -14.80 -5.85
C GLY A 9 11.48 -14.12 -6.12
N ARG A 10 11.79 -13.66 -7.35
CA ARG A 10 13.09 -13.01 -7.67
C ARG A 10 13.06 -11.48 -7.74
N CYS A 11 11.89 -10.86 -7.67
CA CYS A 11 11.75 -9.40 -7.70
C CYS A 11 11.45 -8.87 -6.30
N HIS A 12 12.40 -8.17 -5.70
CA HIS A 12 12.24 -7.55 -4.38
C HIS A 12 11.04 -6.60 -4.32
N ASP A 13 10.77 -5.87 -5.41
CA ASP A 13 9.64 -4.96 -5.50
C ASP A 13 8.30 -5.71 -5.53
N ASN A 14 8.24 -6.84 -6.23
CA ASN A 14 7.02 -7.64 -6.29
C ASN A 14 6.62 -8.17 -4.91
N ALA A 15 7.57 -8.67 -4.12
CA ALA A 15 7.29 -9.14 -2.75
C ALA A 15 6.73 -8.02 -1.84
N ARG A 16 7.22 -6.78 -2.00
CA ARG A 16 6.69 -5.61 -1.30
C ARG A 16 5.28 -5.25 -1.76
N CYS A 17 5.04 -5.25 -3.08
CA CYS A 17 3.71 -5.02 -3.65
C CYS A 17 2.69 -6.07 -3.20
N GLU A 18 3.04 -7.36 -3.24
CA GLU A 18 2.19 -8.46 -2.78
C GLU A 18 1.80 -8.28 -1.32
N SER A 19 2.77 -7.94 -0.46
CA SER A 19 2.53 -7.67 0.96
C SER A 19 1.56 -6.49 1.15
N MET A 20 1.73 -5.42 0.36
CA MET A 20 0.85 -4.26 0.38
C MET A 20 -0.60 -4.62 -0.01
N TRP A 21 -0.78 -5.39 -1.09
CA TRP A 21 -2.09 -5.84 -1.56
C TRP A 21 -2.75 -6.83 -0.60
N ALA A 22 -1.97 -7.72 0.03
CA ALA A 22 -2.48 -8.63 1.05
C ALA A 22 -3.07 -7.84 2.24
N ARG A 23 -2.35 -6.81 2.72
CA ARG A 23 -2.83 -5.94 3.80
C ARG A 23 -4.07 -5.15 3.42
N LEU A 24 -4.15 -4.57 2.21
CA LEU A 24 -5.37 -3.93 1.72
C LEU A 24 -6.58 -4.87 1.84
N LYS A 25 -6.46 -6.11 1.33
CA LYS A 25 -7.57 -7.06 1.33
C LYS A 25 -7.99 -7.43 2.76
N GLU A 26 -7.04 -7.67 3.65
CA GLU A 26 -7.27 -8.02 5.06
C GLU A 26 -7.84 -6.84 5.89
N GLU A 27 -7.27 -5.65 5.75
CA GLU A 27 -7.62 -4.46 6.54
C GLU A 27 -8.87 -3.74 6.02
N LEU A 28 -9.19 -3.83 4.72
CA LEU A 28 -10.31 -3.10 4.10
C LEU A 28 -11.45 -3.99 3.62
N LEU A 29 -11.16 -5.09 2.90
CA LEU A 29 -12.18 -5.79 2.11
C LEU A 29 -12.78 -7.00 2.83
N TYR A 30 -11.93 -7.93 3.26
CA TYR A 30 -12.35 -9.19 3.86
C TYR A 30 -13.18 -8.96 5.12
N GLY A 31 -14.34 -9.60 5.18
CA GLY A 31 -15.30 -9.49 6.29
C GLY A 31 -16.02 -8.14 6.41
N ARG A 32 -15.78 -7.18 5.50
CA ARG A 32 -16.36 -5.83 5.56
C ARG A 32 -17.20 -5.47 4.34
N TYR A 33 -16.78 -5.89 3.14
CA TYR A 33 -17.47 -5.57 1.89
C TYR A 33 -17.65 -6.82 1.02
N ASP A 34 -18.85 -6.97 0.46
CA ASP A 34 -19.09 -7.89 -0.64
C ASP A 34 -18.89 -7.15 -1.97
N THR A 35 -17.65 -7.14 -2.46
CA THR A 35 -17.28 -6.40 -3.67
C THR A 35 -17.95 -6.93 -4.93
N SER A 36 -18.55 -8.12 -4.91
CA SER A 36 -19.28 -8.68 -6.06
C SER A 36 -20.62 -7.97 -6.30
N LYS A 37 -21.17 -7.33 -5.26
CA LYS A 37 -22.43 -6.56 -5.30
C LYS A 37 -22.22 -5.07 -5.48
N MET A 38 -20.98 -4.62 -5.64
CA MET A 38 -20.62 -3.21 -5.74
C MET A 38 -20.23 -2.85 -7.17
N THR A 39 -20.44 -1.59 -7.54
CA THR A 39 -19.92 -1.06 -8.80
C THR A 39 -18.40 -0.91 -8.75
N ILE A 40 -17.76 -0.96 -9.93
CA ILE A 40 -16.31 -0.73 -10.05
C ILE A 40 -15.91 0.64 -9.48
N ILE A 41 -16.77 1.65 -9.62
CA ILE A 41 -16.50 3.01 -9.11
C ILE A 41 -16.45 3.02 -7.59
N GLU A 42 -17.40 2.36 -6.92
CA GLU A 42 -17.40 2.28 -5.46
C GLU A 42 -16.17 1.56 -4.92
N VAL A 43 -15.82 0.41 -5.53
CA VAL A 43 -14.62 -0.35 -5.14
C VAL A 43 -13.35 0.48 -5.37
N LYS A 44 -13.22 1.18 -6.50
CA LYS A 44 -12.10 2.09 -6.77
C LYS A 44 -12.00 3.20 -5.73
N THR A 45 -13.12 3.80 -5.35
CA THR A 45 -13.18 4.85 -4.32
C THR A 45 -12.73 4.32 -2.96
N LEU A 46 -13.15 3.12 -2.56
CA LEU A 46 -12.70 2.48 -1.31
C LEU A 46 -11.19 2.27 -1.31
N ILE A 47 -10.65 1.68 -2.38
CA ILE A 47 -9.21 1.42 -2.53
C ILE A 47 -8.42 2.74 -2.50
N TRP A 48 -8.88 3.76 -3.22
CA TRP A 48 -8.25 5.07 -3.24
C TRP A 48 -8.22 5.72 -1.86
N ARG A 49 -9.36 5.72 -1.14
CA ARG A 49 -9.45 6.28 0.23
C ARG A 49 -8.52 5.54 1.18
N TYR A 50 -8.44 4.22 1.08
CA TYR A 50 -7.52 3.44 1.89
C TYR A 50 -6.06 3.87 1.65
N PHE A 51 -5.62 3.96 0.40
CA PHE A 51 -4.22 4.31 0.12
C PHE A 51 -3.89 5.76 0.42
N ILE A 52 -4.70 6.69 -0.09
CA ILE A 52 -4.40 8.12 -0.02
C ILE A 52 -4.67 8.66 1.38
N SER A 53 -5.77 8.31 2.02
CA SER A 53 -6.12 8.89 3.32
C SER A 53 -5.49 8.15 4.50
N TYR A 54 -5.41 6.82 4.44
CA TYR A 54 -4.93 6.00 5.57
C TYR A 54 -3.50 5.49 5.38
N TRP A 55 -3.25 4.67 4.36
CA TRP A 55 -1.99 3.96 4.19
C TRP A 55 -0.80 4.93 4.14
N ASN A 56 -0.88 5.94 3.28
CA ASN A 56 0.21 6.87 3.03
C ASN A 56 0.43 7.86 4.18
N ASN A 57 -0.66 8.31 4.80
CA ASN A 57 -0.64 9.49 5.68
C ASN A 57 -0.84 9.17 7.17
N ARG A 58 -1.36 7.99 7.52
CA ARG A 58 -1.77 7.68 8.90
C ARG A 58 -1.31 6.31 9.40
N ARG A 59 -0.90 5.40 8.52
CA ARG A 59 -0.53 4.04 8.90
C ARG A 59 0.70 4.02 9.79
N ILE A 60 0.63 3.28 10.89
CA ILE A 60 1.77 3.00 11.76
C ILE A 60 2.59 1.87 11.13
N CYS A 61 3.82 2.18 10.70
CA CYS A 61 4.73 1.20 10.11
C CYS A 61 5.92 0.96 11.04
N SER A 62 5.99 -0.21 11.67
CA SER A 62 7.08 -0.57 12.59
C SER A 62 8.46 -0.50 11.92
N THR A 63 8.57 -0.90 10.66
CA THR A 63 9.80 -0.78 9.85
C THR A 63 10.20 0.67 9.53
N ASN A 64 9.33 1.63 9.81
CA ASN A 64 9.55 3.06 9.65
C ASN A 64 9.62 3.78 11.00
N GLY A 65 9.89 3.05 12.10
CA GLY A 65 9.90 3.65 13.44
C GLY A 65 8.53 4.15 13.90
N GLY A 66 7.45 3.56 13.37
CA GLY A 66 6.07 3.99 13.63
C GLY A 66 5.57 5.09 12.69
N LEU A 67 6.42 5.64 11.83
CA LEU A 67 6.05 6.75 10.94
C LEU A 67 5.25 6.27 9.70
N PRO A 68 4.28 7.07 9.23
CA PRO A 68 3.62 6.83 7.95
C PRO A 68 4.59 6.85 6.76
N PRO A 69 4.28 6.11 5.67
CA PRO A 69 5.10 6.08 4.46
C PRO A 69 5.45 7.47 3.90
N MET A 70 4.51 8.42 3.90
CA MET A 70 4.77 9.78 3.39
C MET A 70 5.76 10.55 4.22
N ILE A 71 5.72 10.40 5.56
CA ILE A 71 6.67 11.06 6.45
C ILE A 71 8.08 10.49 6.26
N LYS A 72 8.22 9.16 6.17
CA LYS A 72 9.51 8.53 5.87
C LYS A 72 10.07 8.97 4.52
N ARG A 73 9.20 9.09 3.50
CA ARG A 73 9.59 9.60 2.17
C ARG A 73 10.09 11.03 2.25
N GLN A 74 9.39 11.91 2.97
CA GLN A 74 9.79 13.30 3.15
C GLN A 74 11.15 13.42 3.84
N GLN A 75 11.36 12.68 4.93
CA GLN A 75 12.62 12.65 5.66
C GLN A 75 13.79 12.16 4.78
N TYR A 76 13.56 11.15 3.96
CA TYR A 76 14.56 10.67 3.01
C TYR A 76 15.02 11.78 2.05
N TYR A 77 14.09 12.48 1.40
CA TYR A 77 14.46 13.55 0.47
C TYR A 77 15.07 14.77 1.16
N ALA A 78 14.61 15.11 2.37
CA ALA A 78 15.25 16.15 3.18
C ALA A 78 16.72 15.79 3.46
N SER A 79 17.00 14.55 3.88
CA SER A 79 18.38 14.10 4.15
C SER A 79 19.29 14.11 2.92
N LEU A 80 18.73 13.93 1.71
CA LEU A 80 19.49 14.05 0.47
C LEU A 80 19.82 15.50 0.13
N GLN A 81 18.93 16.45 0.46
CA GLN A 81 19.18 17.88 0.28
C GLN A 81 20.23 18.39 1.26
N ASP A 82 20.19 17.93 2.51
CA ASP A 82 21.17 18.32 3.54
C ASP A 82 22.58 17.78 3.25
N ALA A 83 22.69 16.71 2.46
CA ALA A 83 23.95 16.06 2.08
C ALA A 83 24.56 16.60 0.78
N ALA A 84 23.87 17.50 0.06
CA ALA A 84 24.30 18.10 -1.20
C ALA A 84 24.94 19.48 -0.97
#